data_AF-A0A290QC29-F1
#
_entry.id   AF-A0A290QC29-F1
#
_cell.length_a   1.000
_cell.length_b   1.000
_cell.length_c   1.000
_cell.angle_alpha   90.00
_cell.angle_beta   90.00
_cell.angle_gamma   90.00
#
_symmetry.space_group_name_H-M   'P 1'
#
loop_
_entity.id
_entity.type
_entity.pdbx_description
1 polymer ?
#
loop_
_entity_poly.entity_id
_entity_poly.type
_entity_poly.pdbx_seq_one_letter_code
_entity_poly.pdbx_strand_id
1 'polypeptide(L)'
;MAHATDHAAPAILKEVKPAVLPRAILVENNRSFAWITEKVCSIIEGKTPTWWWVCFALACCVASFTVAGITYLVATGVGVWGHANPVNWAWDIVNFVFWIGIGHAGTLISAILCLLRQKWRTSINRAAEAMTIFAVVCAGIFPVFHVGRVWFAWYLFPIPNSNYIWQNFRSPLEWDVFAVSTYGTVSVLFWYVGLIPDLAVLRDRFFKAGNKLRSTIYGFFAMGWRGSNRHWSNYEMAYLILAGISTPLVLSVHTIVSFDFAVSLLPGWHTTIFPPYFVAGAIFSGFGMVLTLMLPLRAIYKLEDLITQYHIDCMCKITLATGTIVGYAYGMEFFIAWYGANPYEGFAFVNRAFGNYAWAYWIMIGCNVITPQFFWFKKVRENTWFVWVLSIFVNVGMWFERFVIIVTSLARDFLPSSWGYYSPSIVEIFTFFGTFGVFSVLFLLFIRFLPIMPMAEIKAVTPQADAHAGHGHDKH
;
A
#
# COMPACT_ATOMS: atom_id res chain seq x y z
N MET A 1 16.79 -27.62 -22.75
CA MET A 1 17.73 -28.64 -22.28
C MET A 1 18.98 -27.93 -21.78
N ALA A 2 19.11 -27.81 -20.47
CA ALA A 2 20.34 -27.47 -19.78
C ALA A 2 20.47 -28.51 -18.68
N HIS A 3 21.60 -29.21 -18.65
CA HIS A 3 21.90 -30.25 -17.67
C HIS A 3 21.79 -29.67 -16.26
N ALA A 4 20.79 -30.12 -15.49
CA ALA A 4 20.82 -30.00 -14.04
C ALA A 4 21.84 -31.00 -13.54
N THR A 5 23.06 -30.53 -13.31
CA THR A 5 24.03 -31.24 -12.48
C THR A 5 23.45 -31.33 -11.08
N ASP A 6 23.36 -32.55 -10.54
CA ASP A 6 23.07 -32.81 -9.13
C ASP A 6 24.12 -32.08 -8.27
N HIS A 7 23.84 -30.84 -7.89
CA HIS A 7 24.60 -30.16 -6.86
C HIS A 7 24.33 -30.91 -5.56
N ALA A 8 25.27 -31.80 -5.20
CA ALA A 8 25.30 -32.48 -3.92
C ALA A 8 25.01 -31.46 -2.81
N ALA A 9 23.95 -31.71 -2.05
CA ALA A 9 23.54 -30.87 -0.93
C ALA A 9 24.79 -30.56 -0.06
N PRO A 10 25.05 -29.29 0.29
CA PRO A 10 26.26 -28.91 1.02
C PRO A 10 26.44 -29.79 2.26
N ALA A 11 27.68 -30.23 2.53
CA ALA A 11 28.00 -31.20 3.58
C ALA A 11 27.42 -30.81 4.97
N ILE A 12 27.31 -29.50 5.22
CA ILE A 12 26.65 -28.91 6.40
C ILE A 12 25.20 -29.40 6.58
N LEU A 13 24.44 -29.60 5.51
CA LEU A 13 23.05 -30.08 5.60
C LEU A 13 22.95 -31.53 6.11
N LYS A 14 24.00 -32.35 5.92
CA LYS A 14 24.05 -33.71 6.46
C LYS A 14 24.31 -33.72 7.96
N GLU A 15 25.06 -32.75 8.49
CA GLU A 15 25.33 -32.59 9.92
C GLU A 15 24.12 -32.02 10.66
N VAL A 16 23.42 -31.05 10.06
CA VAL A 16 22.33 -30.33 10.72
C VAL A 16 21.01 -31.12 10.75
N LYS A 17 20.85 -32.16 9.90
CA LYS A 17 19.59 -32.93 9.69
C LYS A 17 18.36 -32.02 9.80
N PRO A 18 18.26 -30.96 8.97
CA PRO A 18 17.21 -29.97 9.12
C PRO A 18 15.84 -30.66 9.03
N ALA A 19 14.96 -30.38 9.99
CA ALA A 19 13.59 -30.87 9.95
C ALA A 19 12.94 -30.44 8.63
N VAL A 20 12.46 -31.41 7.85
CA VAL A 20 11.76 -31.13 6.60
C VAL A 20 10.40 -30.54 6.97
N LEU A 21 10.32 -29.21 7.06
CA LEU A 21 9.06 -28.52 7.23
C LEU A 21 8.28 -28.62 5.92
N PRO A 22 7.13 -29.31 5.89
CA PRO A 22 6.32 -29.40 4.68
C PRO A 22 5.91 -27.98 4.27
N ARG A 23 6.04 -27.67 2.98
CA ARG A 23 5.60 -26.37 2.45
C ARG A 23 4.11 -26.24 2.69
N ALA A 24 3.69 -25.09 3.22
CA ALA A 24 2.28 -24.81 3.44
C ALA A 24 1.51 -24.89 2.10
N ILE A 25 0.32 -25.48 2.17
CA ILE A 25 -0.59 -25.55 1.02
C ILE A 25 -1.17 -24.16 0.78
N LEU A 26 -0.93 -23.60 -0.40
CA LEU A 26 -1.37 -22.26 -0.77
C LEU A 26 -2.75 -22.25 -1.43
N VAL A 27 -3.17 -23.38 -2.01
CA VAL A 27 -4.52 -23.58 -2.55
C VAL A 27 -5.10 -24.81 -1.91
N GLU A 28 -6.10 -24.62 -1.05
CA GLU A 28 -6.74 -25.71 -0.31
C GLU A 28 -7.62 -26.57 -1.24
N ASN A 29 -8.02 -27.75 -0.76
CA ASN A 29 -8.97 -28.64 -1.44
C ASN A 29 -8.55 -29.14 -2.84
N ASN A 30 -7.25 -29.12 -3.15
CA ASN A 30 -6.64 -29.61 -4.40
C ASN A 30 -7.42 -29.16 -5.67
N ARG A 31 -7.80 -27.89 -5.72
CA ARG A 31 -8.61 -27.32 -6.81
C ARG A 31 -7.89 -27.40 -8.15
N SER A 32 -8.62 -27.72 -9.22
CA SER A 32 -8.06 -27.81 -10.58
C SER A 32 -7.81 -26.44 -11.20
N PHE A 33 -6.95 -26.36 -12.22
CA PHE A 33 -6.74 -25.14 -13.00
C PHE A 33 -8.02 -24.54 -13.59
N ALA A 34 -8.95 -25.39 -14.03
CA ALA A 34 -10.24 -24.96 -14.56
C ALA A 34 -11.08 -24.29 -13.46
N TRP A 35 -11.09 -24.88 -12.26
CA TRP A 35 -11.81 -24.33 -11.12
C TRP A 35 -11.28 -22.94 -10.72
N ILE A 36 -9.96 -22.74 -10.70
CA ILE A 36 -9.34 -21.45 -10.34
C ILE A 36 -9.81 -20.36 -11.32
N THR A 37 -9.74 -20.63 -12.63
CA THR A 37 -10.20 -19.67 -13.64
C THR A 37 -11.69 -19.42 -13.54
N GLU A 38 -12.50 -20.47 -13.39
CA GLU A 38 -13.95 -20.31 -13.25
C GLU A 38 -14.30 -19.45 -12.03
N LYS A 39 -13.67 -19.73 -10.89
CA LYS A 39 -13.92 -19.01 -9.64
C LYS A 39 -13.59 -17.53 -9.77
N VAL A 40 -12.44 -17.17 -10.33
CA VAL A 40 -12.03 -15.76 -10.51
C VAL A 40 -12.86 -15.06 -11.59
N CYS A 41 -13.05 -15.68 -12.75
CA CYS A 41 -13.83 -15.09 -13.86
C CYS A 41 -15.31 -14.95 -13.51
N SER A 42 -15.89 -15.85 -12.72
CA SER A 42 -17.31 -15.80 -12.33
C SER A 42 -17.70 -14.51 -11.60
N ILE A 43 -16.76 -13.87 -10.89
CA ILE A 43 -16.95 -12.57 -10.22
C ILE A 43 -17.25 -11.47 -11.24
N ILE A 44 -16.61 -11.54 -12.42
CA ILE A 44 -16.74 -10.55 -13.50
C ILE A 44 -17.88 -10.94 -14.46
N GLU A 45 -18.06 -12.22 -14.73
CA GLU A 45 -19.10 -12.69 -15.65
C GLU A 45 -20.49 -12.67 -15.03
N GLY A 46 -20.58 -12.85 -13.72
CA GLY A 46 -21.82 -12.83 -12.96
C GLY A 46 -22.58 -11.50 -13.02
N LYS A 47 -23.88 -11.57 -12.69
CA LYS A 47 -24.69 -10.37 -12.47
C LYS A 47 -24.10 -9.56 -11.31
N THR A 48 -24.11 -8.24 -11.44
CA THR A 48 -23.70 -7.35 -10.35
C THR A 48 -24.60 -7.59 -9.14
N PRO A 49 -24.04 -7.95 -7.98
CA PRO A 49 -24.86 -8.14 -6.78
C PRO A 49 -25.41 -6.79 -6.31
N THR A 50 -26.57 -6.80 -5.66
CA THR A 50 -27.25 -5.58 -5.18
C THR A 50 -26.41 -4.82 -4.16
N TRP A 51 -25.67 -5.52 -3.29
CA TRP A 51 -24.76 -4.89 -2.34
C TRP A 51 -23.70 -4.01 -3.02
N TRP A 52 -23.21 -4.42 -4.21
CA TRP A 52 -22.19 -3.66 -4.93
C TRP A 52 -22.75 -2.32 -5.39
N TRP A 53 -24.00 -2.29 -5.89
CA TRP A 53 -24.65 -1.04 -6.29
C TRP A 53 -24.89 -0.10 -5.11
N VAL A 54 -25.30 -0.64 -3.95
CA VAL A 54 -25.48 0.15 -2.72
C VAL A 54 -24.14 0.74 -2.28
N CYS A 55 -23.09 -0.09 -2.20
CA CYS A 55 -21.75 0.37 -1.84
C CYS A 55 -21.19 1.37 -2.87
N PHE A 56 -21.44 1.18 -4.16
CA PHE A 56 -20.98 2.07 -5.21
C PHE A 56 -21.69 3.43 -5.15
N ALA A 57 -23.02 3.45 -4.96
CA ALA A 57 -23.78 4.70 -4.80
C ALA A 57 -23.33 5.46 -3.55
N LEU A 58 -23.13 4.75 -2.42
CA LEU A 58 -22.60 5.35 -1.20
C LEU A 58 -21.18 5.88 -1.40
N ALA A 59 -20.29 5.11 -2.04
CA ALA A 59 -18.93 5.54 -2.33
C ALA A 59 -18.90 6.77 -3.24
N CYS A 60 -19.78 6.85 -4.25
CA CYS A 60 -19.94 8.05 -5.09
C CYS A 60 -20.45 9.26 -4.30
N CYS A 61 -21.40 9.05 -3.39
CA CYS A 61 -21.89 10.10 -2.50
C CYS A 61 -20.76 10.65 -1.61
N VAL A 62 -19.98 9.76 -0.98
CA VAL A 62 -18.82 10.16 -0.16
C VAL A 62 -17.74 10.81 -1.03
N ALA A 63 -17.43 10.27 -2.21
CA ALA A 63 -16.44 10.82 -3.14
C ALA A 63 -16.81 12.24 -3.62
N SER A 64 -18.11 12.56 -3.68
CA SER A 64 -18.57 13.89 -4.04
C SER A 64 -18.08 14.96 -3.06
N PHE A 65 -17.84 14.61 -1.79
CA PHE A 65 -17.28 15.53 -0.80
C PHE A 65 -15.84 15.94 -1.14
N THR A 66 -15.03 15.06 -1.75
CA THR A 66 -13.70 15.43 -2.26
C THR A 66 -13.82 16.46 -3.38
N VAL A 67 -14.67 16.19 -4.36
CA VAL A 67 -14.84 17.07 -5.53
C VAL A 67 -15.40 18.41 -5.10
N ALA A 68 -16.42 18.42 -4.24
CA ALA A 68 -17.01 19.64 -3.71
C ALA A 68 -16.03 20.41 -2.82
N GLY A 69 -15.32 19.72 -1.92
CA GLY A 69 -14.33 20.31 -1.02
C GLY A 69 -13.16 20.95 -1.77
N ILE A 70 -12.61 20.26 -2.76
CA ILE A 70 -11.55 20.79 -3.61
C ILE A 70 -12.04 21.96 -4.48
N THR A 71 -13.24 21.86 -5.05
CA THR A 71 -13.81 22.93 -5.87
C THR A 71 -14.02 24.19 -5.02
N TYR A 72 -14.54 24.03 -3.81
CA TYR A 72 -14.68 25.12 -2.85
C TYR A 72 -13.32 25.70 -2.46
N LEU A 73 -12.35 24.86 -2.08
CA LEU A 73 -10.98 25.25 -1.76
C LEU A 73 -10.33 26.11 -2.86
N VAL A 74 -10.43 25.68 -4.12
CA VAL A 74 -9.83 26.41 -5.25
C VAL A 74 -10.56 27.72 -5.51
N ALA A 75 -11.88 27.77 -5.33
CA ALA A 75 -12.68 28.96 -5.56
C ALA A 75 -12.48 30.05 -4.48
N THR A 76 -12.29 29.67 -3.22
CA THR A 76 -12.21 30.63 -2.09
C THR A 76 -10.81 30.78 -1.51
N GLY A 77 -9.90 29.86 -1.79
CA GLY A 77 -8.53 29.86 -1.29
C GLY A 77 -8.28 28.92 -0.11
N VAL A 78 -7.00 28.67 0.17
CA VAL A 78 -6.51 27.66 1.14
C VAL A 78 -6.88 27.99 2.59
N GLY A 79 -7.19 29.25 2.91
CA GLY A 79 -7.63 29.66 4.26
C GLY A 79 -8.98 29.09 4.70
N VAL A 80 -9.70 28.37 3.82
CA VAL A 80 -10.87 27.56 4.22
C VAL A 80 -10.49 26.35 5.06
N TRP A 81 -9.27 25.84 4.86
CA TRP A 81 -8.67 24.89 5.77
C TRP A 81 -8.24 25.61 7.04
N GLY A 82 -8.28 24.92 8.18
CA GLY A 82 -7.96 25.43 9.51
C GLY A 82 -6.48 25.71 9.74
N HIS A 83 -5.69 25.85 8.68
CA HIS A 83 -4.29 26.26 8.76
C HIS A 83 -4.19 27.65 9.38
N ALA A 84 -3.33 27.77 10.37
CA ALA A 84 -3.02 29.02 11.01
C ALA A 84 -1.56 28.97 11.45
N ASN A 85 -0.83 30.09 11.30
CA ASN A 85 0.51 30.17 11.88
C ASN A 85 0.43 29.86 13.38
N PRO A 86 1.24 28.92 13.90
CA PRO A 86 2.43 28.32 13.28
C PRO A 86 2.19 27.02 12.48
N VAL A 87 1.02 26.41 12.58
CA VAL A 87 0.66 25.13 11.94
C VAL A 87 0.16 25.35 10.51
N ASN A 88 1.11 25.49 9.58
CA ASN A 88 0.82 25.69 8.16
C ASN A 88 0.58 24.38 7.39
N TRP A 89 0.93 23.24 7.97
CA TRP A 89 0.61 21.91 7.47
C TRP A 89 -0.10 21.09 8.54
N ALA A 90 -1.16 20.41 8.15
CA ALA A 90 -1.93 19.56 9.03
C ALA A 90 -2.59 18.44 8.24
N TRP A 91 -3.93 18.41 8.14
CA TRP A 91 -4.65 17.29 7.52
C TRP A 91 -4.25 17.06 6.07
N ASP A 92 -3.99 18.11 5.30
CA ASP A 92 -3.50 18.04 3.92
C ASP A 92 -2.27 17.13 3.77
N ILE A 93 -1.17 17.45 4.45
CA ILE A 93 0.08 16.69 4.36
C ILE A 93 -0.02 15.37 5.15
N VAL A 94 -0.72 15.35 6.28
CA VAL A 94 -0.99 14.10 7.02
C VAL A 94 -1.65 13.06 6.11
N ASN A 95 -2.67 13.48 5.35
CA ASN A 95 -3.41 12.62 4.46
C ASN A 95 -2.59 12.21 3.22
N PHE A 96 -1.78 13.13 2.69
CA PHE A 96 -0.81 12.81 1.64
C PHE A 96 0.10 11.65 2.05
N VAL A 97 0.81 11.79 3.19
CA VAL A 97 1.77 10.78 3.66
C VAL A 97 1.05 9.49 4.06
N PHE A 98 -0.17 9.59 4.59
CA PHE A 98 -1.01 8.43 4.91
C PHE A 98 -1.36 7.61 3.66
N TRP A 99 -1.86 8.26 2.60
CA TRP A 99 -2.24 7.59 1.36
C TRP A 99 -1.03 7.03 0.60
N ILE A 100 0.09 7.77 0.53
CA ILE A 100 1.35 7.22 -0.02
C ILE A 100 1.81 6.00 0.79
N GLY A 101 1.77 6.10 2.12
CA GLY A 101 2.12 5.01 3.03
C GLY A 101 1.30 3.73 2.76
N ILE A 102 -0.02 3.85 2.63
CA ILE A 102 -0.90 2.73 2.23
C ILE A 102 -0.47 2.17 0.87
N GLY A 103 -0.15 3.05 -0.08
CA GLY A 103 0.25 2.66 -1.42
C GLY A 103 1.46 1.71 -1.43
N HIS A 104 2.44 1.93 -0.55
CA HIS A 104 3.69 1.17 -0.56
C HIS A 104 3.55 -0.33 -0.29
N ALA A 105 2.60 -0.76 0.55
CA ALA A 105 2.49 -2.18 0.86
C ALA A 105 2.12 -3.03 -0.35
N GLY A 106 1.31 -2.51 -1.29
CA GLY A 106 0.93 -3.27 -2.47
C GLY A 106 2.12 -3.60 -3.36
N THR A 107 2.96 -2.59 -3.64
CA THR A 107 4.23 -2.79 -4.36
C THR A 107 5.26 -3.59 -3.58
N LEU A 108 5.25 -3.55 -2.25
CA LEU A 108 6.11 -4.43 -1.46
C LEU A 108 5.69 -5.89 -1.60
N ILE A 109 4.39 -6.17 -1.46
CA ILE A 109 3.83 -7.51 -1.62
C ILE A 109 4.13 -8.04 -3.01
N SER A 110 3.97 -7.23 -4.05
CA SER A 110 4.16 -7.70 -5.41
C SER A 110 5.63 -7.77 -5.85
N ALA A 111 6.48 -6.82 -5.45
CA ALA A 111 7.89 -6.76 -5.86
C ALA A 111 8.85 -7.45 -4.87
N ILE A 112 8.89 -7.05 -3.59
CA ILE A 112 9.86 -7.57 -2.62
C ILE A 112 9.63 -9.06 -2.38
N LEU A 113 8.38 -9.49 -2.18
CA LEU A 113 8.08 -10.92 -2.02
C LEU A 113 8.34 -11.71 -3.31
N CYS A 114 8.26 -11.10 -4.49
CA CYS A 114 8.68 -11.73 -5.74
C CYS A 114 10.19 -12.00 -5.74
N LEU A 115 11.00 -11.00 -5.38
CA LEU A 115 12.46 -11.14 -5.28
C LEU A 115 12.85 -12.19 -4.22
N LEU A 116 12.13 -12.23 -3.09
CA LEU A 116 12.31 -13.23 -2.03
C LEU A 116 11.69 -14.60 -2.39
N ARG A 117 11.16 -14.76 -3.60
CA ARG A 117 10.52 -15.98 -4.14
C ARG A 117 9.45 -16.56 -3.21
N GLN A 118 8.75 -15.70 -2.49
CA GLN A 118 7.69 -16.08 -1.57
C GLN A 118 6.41 -16.37 -2.37
N LYS A 119 6.08 -17.65 -2.52
CA LYS A 119 4.94 -18.09 -3.35
C LYS A 119 3.57 -17.67 -2.81
N TRP A 120 3.42 -17.41 -1.51
CA TRP A 120 2.12 -17.04 -0.91
C TRP A 120 1.61 -15.67 -1.36
N ARG A 121 2.46 -14.80 -1.91
CA ARG A 121 2.04 -13.48 -2.40
C ARG A 121 0.99 -13.57 -3.53
N THR A 122 0.99 -14.67 -4.30
CA THR A 122 0.24 -14.78 -5.56
C THR A 122 -1.28 -14.65 -5.41
N SER A 123 -1.85 -14.99 -4.26
CA SER A 123 -3.29 -14.85 -4.00
C SER A 123 -3.72 -13.42 -3.65
N ILE A 124 -2.77 -12.53 -3.36
CA ILE A 124 -3.04 -11.17 -2.85
C ILE A 124 -2.46 -10.08 -3.77
N ASN A 125 -1.39 -10.38 -4.50
CA ASN A 125 -0.64 -9.45 -5.36
C ASN A 125 -1.51 -8.45 -6.12
N ARG A 126 -2.48 -8.96 -6.89
CA ARG A 126 -3.26 -8.14 -7.82
C ARG A 126 -4.12 -7.10 -7.11
N ALA A 127 -4.79 -7.50 -6.03
CA ALA A 127 -5.60 -6.60 -5.24
C ALA A 127 -4.72 -5.59 -4.49
N ALA A 128 -3.54 -6.01 -4.05
CA ALA A 128 -2.57 -5.14 -3.38
C ALA A 128 -1.97 -4.10 -4.35
N GLU A 129 -1.59 -4.51 -5.57
CA GLU A 129 -1.14 -3.60 -6.63
C GLU A 129 -2.24 -2.59 -7.04
N ALA A 130 -3.49 -3.03 -7.16
CA ALA A 130 -4.61 -2.14 -7.44
C ALA A 130 -4.83 -1.12 -6.29
N MET A 131 -4.75 -1.58 -5.04
CA MET A 131 -4.78 -0.72 -3.86
C MET A 131 -3.68 0.34 -3.92
N THR A 132 -2.46 -0.02 -4.33
CA THR A 132 -1.37 0.96 -4.53
C THR A 132 -1.78 2.07 -5.47
N ILE A 133 -2.26 1.73 -6.66
CA ILE A 133 -2.57 2.72 -7.70
C ILE A 133 -3.65 3.67 -7.21
N PHE A 134 -4.71 3.15 -6.60
CA PHE A 134 -5.82 3.99 -6.12
C PHE A 134 -5.42 4.85 -4.91
N ALA A 135 -4.57 4.33 -4.03
CA ALA A 135 -4.00 5.09 -2.93
C ALA A 135 -3.09 6.23 -3.45
N VAL A 136 -2.26 5.98 -4.46
CA VAL A 136 -1.43 7.02 -5.10
C VAL A 136 -2.28 8.09 -5.79
N VAL A 137 -3.39 7.72 -6.43
CA VAL A 137 -4.35 8.69 -6.99
C VAL A 137 -4.93 9.57 -5.88
N CYS A 138 -5.31 9.00 -4.74
CA CYS A 138 -5.83 9.76 -3.60
C CYS A 138 -4.73 10.64 -2.97
N ALA A 139 -3.51 10.13 -2.87
CA ALA A 139 -2.37 10.89 -2.37
C ALA A 139 -2.04 12.10 -3.27
N GLY A 140 -1.99 11.90 -4.58
CA GLY A 140 -1.61 12.94 -5.55
C GLY A 140 -2.53 14.15 -5.58
N ILE A 141 -3.76 14.02 -5.05
CA ILE A 141 -4.67 15.15 -4.84
C ILE A 141 -4.03 16.18 -3.91
N PHE A 142 -3.42 15.76 -2.80
CA PHE A 142 -3.00 16.68 -1.75
C PHE A 142 -1.83 17.60 -2.18
N PRO A 143 -0.71 17.11 -2.76
CA PRO A 143 0.36 17.98 -3.28
C PRO A 143 -0.12 19.01 -4.30
N VAL A 144 -1.10 18.64 -5.13
CA VAL A 144 -1.64 19.51 -6.17
C VAL A 144 -2.57 20.57 -5.61
N PHE A 145 -3.41 20.23 -4.63
CA PHE A 145 -4.47 21.11 -4.14
C PHE A 145 -4.13 21.85 -2.85
N HIS A 146 -3.10 21.43 -2.10
CA HIS A 146 -2.67 22.16 -0.90
C HIS A 146 -1.96 23.47 -1.23
N VAL A 147 -1.49 23.65 -2.47
CA VAL A 147 -0.82 24.88 -2.88
C VAL A 147 -1.85 25.99 -3.13
N GLY A 148 -1.53 27.20 -2.68
CA GLY A 148 -2.44 28.35 -2.82
C GLY A 148 -2.80 28.73 -4.27
N ARG A 149 -1.97 28.35 -5.25
CA ARG A 149 -2.20 28.65 -6.67
C ARG A 149 -2.05 27.39 -7.52
N VAL A 150 -3.05 26.51 -7.44
CA VAL A 150 -3.08 25.20 -8.11
C VAL A 150 -2.84 25.29 -9.63
N TRP A 151 -3.31 26.36 -10.30
CA TRP A 151 -3.10 26.56 -11.74
C TRP A 151 -1.64 26.75 -12.15
N PHE A 152 -0.72 27.00 -11.20
CA PHE A 152 0.73 27.01 -11.44
C PHE A 152 1.41 25.67 -11.08
N ALA A 153 0.68 24.61 -10.75
CA ALA A 153 1.27 23.31 -10.43
C ALA A 153 2.17 22.75 -11.54
N TRP A 154 1.97 23.14 -12.80
CA TRP A 154 2.83 22.77 -13.91
C TRP A 154 4.27 23.31 -13.79
N TYR A 155 4.52 24.37 -13.00
CA TYR A 155 5.87 24.86 -12.67
C TYR A 155 6.66 23.89 -11.79
N LEU A 156 6.06 22.83 -11.27
CA LEU A 156 6.79 21.76 -10.57
C LEU A 156 7.48 20.80 -11.54
N PHE A 157 7.18 20.86 -12.84
CA PHE A 157 7.85 20.01 -13.83
C PHE A 157 8.94 20.79 -14.56
N PRO A 158 10.12 20.17 -14.82
CA PRO A 158 11.25 20.81 -15.50
C PRO A 158 10.99 20.98 -17.00
N ILE A 159 10.06 21.87 -17.32
CA ILE A 159 9.63 22.20 -18.67
C ILE A 159 10.29 23.53 -19.07
N PRO A 160 11.00 23.60 -20.21
CA PRO A 160 11.54 24.85 -20.72
C PRO A 160 10.44 25.90 -20.86
N ASN A 161 10.63 27.06 -20.25
CA ASN A 161 9.73 28.20 -20.34
C ASN A 161 10.45 29.42 -20.93
N SER A 162 9.69 30.41 -21.39
CA SER A 162 10.23 31.63 -22.01
C SER A 162 11.14 32.45 -21.10
N ASN A 163 11.09 32.21 -19.79
CA ASN A 163 11.89 32.94 -18.79
C ASN A 163 13.18 32.19 -18.41
N TYR A 164 13.44 31.00 -18.96
CA TYR A 164 14.56 30.12 -18.59
C TYR A 164 14.67 29.85 -17.07
N ILE A 165 13.53 29.84 -16.38
CA ILE A 165 13.47 29.56 -14.94
C ILE A 165 13.28 28.07 -14.72
N TRP A 166 14.05 27.50 -13.79
CA TRP A 166 14.02 26.09 -13.39
C TRP A 166 13.68 25.95 -11.92
N GLN A 167 13.31 24.74 -11.52
CA GLN A 167 12.96 24.38 -10.15
C GLN A 167 14.20 24.35 -9.25
N ASN A 168 13.97 24.51 -7.94
CA ASN A 168 15.01 24.33 -6.95
C ASN A 168 15.10 22.85 -6.53
N PHE A 169 16.01 22.11 -7.17
CA PHE A 169 16.27 20.70 -6.87
C PHE A 169 16.93 20.42 -5.51
N ARG A 170 17.04 21.43 -4.62
CA ARG A 170 17.43 21.22 -3.21
C ARG A 170 16.24 21.04 -2.29
N SER A 171 15.03 21.33 -2.76
CA SER A 171 13.80 21.22 -1.98
C SER A 171 13.30 19.76 -1.97
N PRO A 172 13.13 19.12 -0.81
CA PRO A 172 12.52 17.80 -0.72
C PRO A 172 11.12 17.71 -1.36
N LEU A 173 10.32 18.79 -1.27
CA LEU A 173 9.02 18.86 -1.96
C LEU A 173 9.11 18.70 -3.49
N GLU A 174 10.22 19.13 -4.10
CA GLU A 174 10.43 18.93 -5.55
C GLU A 174 10.78 17.47 -5.83
N TRP A 175 11.55 16.83 -4.95
CA TRP A 175 11.87 15.40 -5.06
C TRP A 175 10.60 14.55 -4.94
N ASP A 176 9.64 14.98 -4.13
CA ASP A 176 8.32 14.36 -3.99
C ASP A 176 7.54 14.32 -5.31
N VAL A 177 7.60 15.38 -6.11
CA VAL A 177 6.97 15.43 -7.44
C VAL A 177 7.54 14.33 -8.34
N PHE A 178 8.86 14.16 -8.37
CA PHE A 178 9.51 13.08 -9.13
C PHE A 178 9.23 11.71 -8.52
N ALA A 179 9.29 11.57 -7.20
CA ALA A 179 9.09 10.32 -6.50
C ALA A 179 7.68 9.78 -6.73
N VAL A 180 6.64 10.59 -6.48
CA VAL A 180 5.24 10.18 -6.63
C VAL A 180 4.87 9.95 -8.09
N SER A 181 5.33 10.79 -9.02
CA SER A 181 5.04 10.62 -10.45
C SER A 181 5.69 9.37 -11.04
N THR A 182 6.95 9.10 -10.72
CA THR A 182 7.64 7.88 -11.14
C THR A 182 7.06 6.65 -10.48
N TYR A 183 6.75 6.72 -9.17
CA TYR A 183 6.11 5.65 -8.43
C TYR A 183 4.74 5.27 -8.99
N GLY A 184 3.89 6.27 -9.25
CA GLY A 184 2.58 6.06 -9.88
C GLY A 184 2.71 5.42 -11.26
N THR A 185 3.62 5.93 -12.10
CA THR A 185 3.85 5.42 -13.45
C THR A 185 4.34 3.97 -13.44
N VAL A 186 5.38 3.67 -12.65
CA VAL A 186 5.94 2.32 -12.55
C VAL A 186 4.94 1.34 -11.94
N SER A 187 4.16 1.76 -10.93
CA SER A 187 3.11 0.92 -10.33
C SER A 187 2.02 0.56 -11.34
N VAL A 188 1.56 1.52 -12.15
CA VAL A 188 0.59 1.26 -13.22
C VAL A 188 1.16 0.32 -14.27
N LEU A 189 2.39 0.53 -14.72
CA LEU A 189 3.04 -0.35 -15.70
C LEU A 189 3.22 -1.77 -15.15
N PHE A 190 3.67 -1.90 -13.91
CA PHE A 190 3.91 -3.19 -13.27
C PHE A 190 2.62 -3.99 -13.12
N TRP A 191 1.58 -3.37 -12.59
CA TRP A 191 0.24 -3.96 -12.46
C TRP A 191 -0.35 -4.33 -13.82
N TYR A 192 -0.25 -3.43 -14.81
CA TYR A 192 -0.77 -3.65 -16.15
C TYR A 192 -0.06 -4.81 -16.85
N VAL A 193 1.28 -4.87 -16.80
CA VAL A 193 2.04 -6.00 -17.35
C VAL A 193 1.55 -7.30 -16.74
N GLY A 194 1.42 -7.35 -15.40
CA GLY A 194 0.87 -8.52 -14.73
C GLY A 194 -0.51 -8.92 -15.24
N LEU A 195 -1.35 -7.95 -15.63
CA LEU A 195 -2.75 -8.13 -16.05
C LEU A 195 -2.88 -8.81 -17.42
N ILE A 196 -1.89 -8.64 -18.31
CA ILE A 196 -1.95 -9.05 -19.72
C ILE A 196 -2.44 -10.50 -19.91
N PRO A 197 -1.89 -11.52 -19.21
CA PRO A 197 -2.34 -12.91 -19.38
C PRO A 197 -3.79 -13.12 -18.90
N ASP A 198 -4.20 -12.43 -17.84
CA ASP A 198 -5.55 -12.58 -17.28
C ASP A 198 -6.61 -11.91 -18.17
N LEU A 199 -6.29 -10.75 -18.76
CA LEU A 199 -7.16 -10.07 -19.73
C LEU A 199 -7.36 -10.91 -21.00
N ALA A 200 -6.33 -11.66 -21.41
CA ALA A 200 -6.43 -12.59 -22.53
C ALA A 200 -7.42 -13.74 -22.25
N VAL A 201 -7.45 -14.25 -21.02
CA VAL A 201 -8.44 -15.27 -20.60
C VAL A 201 -9.85 -14.69 -20.65
N LEU A 202 -10.06 -13.46 -20.16
CA LEU A 202 -11.37 -12.80 -20.21
C LEU A 202 -11.83 -12.52 -21.65
N ARG A 203 -10.92 -12.06 -22.52
CA ARG A 203 -11.18 -11.92 -23.97
C ARG A 203 -11.76 -13.22 -24.54
N ASP A 204 -11.07 -14.33 -24.33
CA ASP A 204 -11.44 -15.62 -24.92
C ASP A 204 -12.77 -16.14 -24.35
N ARG A 205 -13.05 -15.90 -23.06
CA ARG A 205 -14.33 -16.26 -22.44
C ARG A 205 -15.50 -15.41 -22.95
N PHE A 206 -15.34 -14.08 -23.02
CA PHE A 206 -16.38 -13.21 -23.56
C PHE A 206 -16.63 -13.44 -25.05
N PHE A 207 -15.59 -13.81 -25.81
CA PHE A 207 -15.75 -14.23 -27.20
C PHE A 207 -16.63 -15.49 -27.30
N LYS A 208 -16.33 -16.52 -26.51
CA LYS A 208 -17.12 -17.77 -26.44
C LYS A 208 -18.56 -17.53 -25.98
N ALA A 209 -18.76 -16.58 -25.06
CA ALA A 209 -20.10 -16.19 -24.58
C ALA A 209 -20.88 -15.31 -25.57
N GLY A 210 -20.32 -14.97 -26.74
CA GLY A 210 -20.96 -14.15 -27.77
C GLY A 210 -20.95 -12.63 -27.50
N ASN A 211 -20.31 -12.16 -26.43
CA ASN A 211 -20.23 -10.74 -26.10
C ASN A 211 -19.04 -10.06 -26.82
N LYS A 212 -19.26 -9.73 -28.10
CA LYS A 212 -18.23 -9.16 -28.98
C LYS A 212 -17.64 -7.84 -28.44
N LEU A 213 -18.46 -6.97 -27.86
CA LEU A 213 -17.98 -5.68 -27.34
C LEU A 213 -16.97 -5.87 -26.21
N ARG A 214 -17.32 -6.67 -25.19
CA ARG A 214 -16.40 -6.95 -24.07
C ARG A 214 -15.16 -7.69 -24.56
N SER A 215 -15.34 -8.68 -25.44
CA SER A 215 -14.22 -9.41 -26.06
C SER A 215 -13.24 -8.46 -26.75
N THR A 216 -13.72 -7.47 -27.51
CA THR A 216 -12.86 -6.50 -28.19
C THR A 216 -12.11 -5.61 -27.20
N ILE A 217 -12.80 -5.10 -26.16
CA ILE A 217 -12.18 -4.24 -25.14
C ILE A 217 -11.08 -5.00 -24.39
N TYR A 218 -11.39 -6.19 -23.85
CA TYR A 218 -10.38 -7.03 -23.19
C TYR A 218 -9.28 -7.47 -24.15
N GLY A 219 -9.61 -7.69 -25.43
CA GLY A 219 -8.63 -8.07 -26.45
C GLY A 219 -7.63 -6.98 -26.80
N PHE A 220 -8.07 -5.72 -26.79
CA PHE A 220 -7.20 -4.56 -26.97
C PHE A 220 -6.16 -4.49 -25.83
N PHE A 221 -6.61 -4.55 -24.58
CA PHE A 221 -5.70 -4.51 -23.41
C PHE A 221 -4.88 -5.80 -23.22
N ALA A 222 -5.30 -6.93 -23.78
CA ALA A 222 -4.50 -8.16 -23.80
C ALA A 222 -3.31 -8.09 -24.78
N MET A 223 -3.17 -7.03 -25.58
CA MET A 223 -2.05 -6.79 -26.52
C MET A 223 -1.71 -8.02 -27.39
N GLY A 224 -2.74 -8.73 -27.88
CA GLY A 224 -2.55 -9.90 -28.72
C GLY A 224 -1.89 -11.09 -28.01
N TRP A 225 -1.98 -11.19 -26.68
CA TRP A 225 -1.44 -12.31 -25.91
C TRP A 225 -2.04 -13.65 -26.34
N ARG A 226 -1.16 -14.61 -26.65
CA ARG A 226 -1.48 -15.98 -27.11
C ARG A 226 -0.95 -17.08 -26.18
N GLY A 227 -0.25 -16.72 -25.10
CA GLY A 227 0.37 -17.70 -24.19
C GLY A 227 1.49 -18.54 -24.82
N SER A 228 2.20 -18.02 -25.84
CA SER A 228 3.34 -18.73 -26.44
C SER A 228 4.52 -18.81 -25.47
N ASN A 229 5.40 -19.80 -25.63
CA ASN A 229 6.60 -19.94 -24.77
C ASN A 229 7.49 -18.68 -24.82
N ARG A 230 7.62 -18.05 -26.00
CA ARG A 230 8.38 -16.80 -26.16
C ARG A 230 7.75 -15.64 -25.39
N HIS A 231 6.42 -15.56 -25.34
CA HIS A 231 5.74 -14.54 -24.55
C HIS A 231 5.97 -14.74 -23.06
N TRP A 232 5.88 -15.99 -22.57
CA TRP A 232 6.13 -16.32 -21.17
C TRP A 232 7.56 -16.02 -20.72
N SER A 233 8.56 -16.43 -21.51
CA SER A 233 9.97 -16.14 -21.18
C SER A 233 10.25 -14.64 -21.09
N ASN A 234 9.68 -13.83 -21.98
CA ASN A 234 9.84 -12.38 -21.94
C ASN A 234 9.03 -11.75 -20.79
N TYR A 235 7.82 -12.24 -20.54
CA TYR A 235 6.96 -11.77 -19.46
C TYR A 235 7.61 -11.97 -18.08
N GLU A 236 8.15 -13.17 -17.82
CA GLU A 236 8.81 -13.48 -16.56
C GLU A 236 10.04 -12.60 -16.34
N MET A 237 10.85 -12.39 -17.38
CA MET A 237 12.01 -11.49 -17.31
C MET A 237 11.58 -10.04 -17.07
N ALA A 238 10.58 -9.54 -17.80
CA ALA A 238 10.06 -8.18 -17.61
C ALA A 238 9.48 -7.97 -16.21
N TYR A 239 8.71 -8.94 -15.70
CA TYR A 239 8.13 -8.90 -14.36
C TYR A 239 9.23 -8.91 -13.28
N LEU A 240 10.28 -9.73 -13.44
CA LEU A 240 11.43 -9.74 -12.52
C LEU A 240 12.22 -8.43 -12.55
N ILE A 241 12.45 -7.84 -13.72
CA ILE A 241 13.13 -6.54 -13.85
C ILE A 241 12.31 -5.44 -13.18
N LEU A 242 11.00 -5.39 -13.45
CA LEU A 242 10.11 -4.41 -12.83
C LEU A 242 10.03 -4.60 -11.31
N ALA A 243 10.02 -5.83 -10.80
CA ALA A 243 10.11 -6.10 -9.37
C ALA A 243 11.46 -5.62 -8.78
N GLY A 244 12.55 -5.83 -9.52
CA GLY A 244 13.89 -5.36 -9.18
C GLY A 244 13.99 -3.84 -9.10
N ILE A 245 13.41 -3.11 -10.06
CA ILE A 245 13.39 -1.63 -10.09
C ILE A 245 12.42 -1.06 -9.05
N SER A 246 11.25 -1.69 -8.89
CA SER A 246 10.22 -1.22 -7.96
C SER A 246 10.67 -1.31 -6.50
N THR A 247 11.55 -2.26 -6.16
CA THR A 247 11.99 -2.45 -4.77
C THR A 247 12.80 -1.25 -4.22
N PRO A 248 13.89 -0.79 -4.87
CA PRO A 248 14.55 0.46 -4.48
C PRO A 248 13.61 1.66 -4.56
N LEU A 249 12.74 1.71 -5.58
CA LEU A 249 11.80 2.82 -5.76
C LEU A 249 10.84 2.96 -4.56
N VAL A 250 10.29 1.86 -4.07
CA VAL A 250 9.41 1.84 -2.90
C VAL A 250 10.12 2.36 -1.65
N LEU A 251 11.37 1.92 -1.44
CA LEU A 251 12.16 2.38 -0.30
C LEU A 251 12.53 3.86 -0.44
N SER A 252 12.89 4.31 -1.64
CA SER A 252 13.30 5.69 -1.89
C SER A 252 12.14 6.67 -1.82
N VAL A 253 10.96 6.35 -2.37
CA VAL A 253 9.81 7.27 -2.42
C VAL A 253 9.37 7.66 -1.02
N HIS A 254 9.17 6.68 -0.14
CA HIS A 254 8.73 6.99 1.22
C HIS A 254 9.86 7.59 2.08
N THR A 255 11.12 7.33 1.73
CA THR A 255 12.29 8.04 2.27
C THR A 255 12.31 9.51 1.84
N ILE A 256 11.96 9.82 0.59
CA ILE A 256 11.91 11.19 0.08
C ILE A 256 10.80 11.98 0.78
N VAL A 257 9.59 11.39 0.90
CA VAL A 257 8.49 11.97 1.68
C VAL A 257 8.90 12.20 3.14
N SER A 258 9.72 11.31 3.70
CA SER A 258 10.28 11.49 5.03
C SER A 258 11.32 12.62 5.11
N PHE A 259 12.01 12.96 4.02
CA PHE A 259 12.98 14.06 3.98
C PHE A 259 12.32 15.44 4.03
N ASP A 260 11.05 15.57 3.64
CA ASP A 260 10.28 16.81 3.85
C ASP A 260 10.29 17.27 5.31
N PHE A 261 10.29 16.31 6.24
CA PHE A 261 10.37 16.58 7.67
C PHE A 261 11.82 16.54 8.16
N ALA A 262 12.56 15.47 7.86
CA ALA A 262 13.88 15.22 8.43
C ALA A 262 14.94 16.29 8.09
N VAL A 263 14.82 16.94 6.94
CA VAL A 263 15.75 18.00 6.50
C VAL A 263 15.42 19.35 7.16
N SER A 264 14.21 19.52 7.70
CA SER A 264 13.85 20.70 8.46
C SER A 264 14.68 20.83 9.75
N LEU A 265 14.80 22.04 10.26
CA LEU A 265 15.49 22.34 11.52
C LEU A 265 14.58 22.24 12.74
N LEU A 266 13.28 21.97 12.54
CA LEU A 266 12.29 21.95 13.63
C LEU A 266 12.58 20.82 14.63
N PRO A 267 12.46 21.10 15.95
CA PRO A 267 12.64 20.08 16.96
C PRO A 267 11.52 19.04 16.85
N GLY A 268 11.89 17.75 16.95
CA GLY A 268 10.99 16.63 16.71
C GLY A 268 10.75 16.28 15.24
N TRP A 269 11.28 17.07 14.28
CA TRP A 269 11.38 16.70 12.86
C TRP A 269 12.81 16.41 12.44
N HIS A 270 13.79 17.19 12.94
CA HIS A 270 15.19 17.03 12.58
C HIS A 270 15.81 15.76 13.19
N THR A 271 15.59 14.62 12.55
CA THR A 271 16.12 13.33 13.01
C THR A 271 16.48 12.41 11.86
N THR A 272 17.55 11.63 12.06
CA THR A 272 18.12 10.75 11.04
C THR A 272 17.44 9.38 10.99
N ILE A 273 16.60 9.04 11.98
CA ILE A 273 15.88 7.75 12.00
C ILE A 273 14.62 7.77 11.14
N PHE A 274 14.13 8.95 10.76
CA PHE A 274 12.88 9.12 10.04
C PHE A 274 12.78 8.32 8.74
N PRO A 275 13.76 8.30 7.82
CA PRO A 275 13.64 7.55 6.58
C PRO A 275 13.32 6.05 6.75
N PRO A 276 14.12 5.25 7.49
CA PRO A 276 13.79 3.83 7.69
C PRO A 276 12.54 3.63 8.54
N TYR A 277 12.27 4.52 9.50
CA TYR A 277 11.08 4.47 10.35
C TYR A 277 9.79 4.70 9.56
N PHE A 278 9.74 5.73 8.72
CA PHE A 278 8.60 6.03 7.86
C PHE A 278 8.32 4.87 6.91
N VAL A 279 9.38 4.27 6.33
CA VAL A 279 9.25 3.07 5.49
C VAL A 279 8.64 1.91 6.28
N ALA A 280 9.12 1.61 7.49
CA ALA A 280 8.52 0.57 8.34
C ALA A 280 7.04 0.85 8.64
N GLY A 281 6.71 2.11 8.93
CA GLY A 281 5.33 2.58 9.14
C GLY A 281 4.45 2.41 7.90
N ALA A 282 4.96 2.68 6.70
CA ALA A 282 4.23 2.48 5.44
C ALA A 282 3.91 1.00 5.18
N ILE A 283 4.85 0.11 5.48
CA ILE A 283 4.62 -1.34 5.39
C ILE A 283 3.56 -1.76 6.41
N PHE A 284 3.66 -1.27 7.64
CA PHE A 284 2.72 -1.55 8.72
C PHE A 284 1.29 -1.10 8.37
N SER A 285 1.07 0.16 7.99
CA SER A 285 -0.24 0.67 7.59
C SER A 285 -0.78 -0.06 6.37
N GLY A 286 0.05 -0.26 5.35
CA GLY A 286 -0.44 -0.83 4.10
C GLY A 286 -0.83 -2.32 4.24
N PHE A 287 -0.12 -3.14 5.02
CA PHE A 287 -0.60 -4.50 5.34
C PHE A 287 -1.90 -4.46 6.16
N GLY A 288 -2.05 -3.49 7.06
CA GLY A 288 -3.32 -3.22 7.75
C GLY A 288 -4.46 -2.92 6.77
N MET A 289 -4.22 -2.09 5.76
CA MET A 289 -5.21 -1.81 4.72
C MET A 289 -5.52 -3.03 3.85
N VAL A 290 -4.52 -3.81 3.43
CA VAL A 290 -4.73 -5.06 2.68
C VAL A 290 -5.61 -6.03 3.47
N LEU A 291 -5.36 -6.23 4.77
CA LEU A 291 -6.21 -7.06 5.62
C LEU A 291 -7.64 -6.51 5.72
N THR A 292 -7.79 -5.19 5.86
CA THR A 292 -9.09 -4.53 5.95
C THR A 292 -9.94 -4.73 4.68
N LEU A 293 -9.31 -4.78 3.51
CA LEU A 293 -9.98 -4.99 2.22
C LEU A 293 -10.18 -6.47 1.87
N MET A 294 -9.14 -7.30 2.06
CA MET A 294 -9.14 -8.69 1.60
C MET A 294 -10.01 -9.60 2.46
N LEU A 295 -10.13 -9.36 3.78
CA LEU A 295 -10.91 -10.21 4.67
C LEU A 295 -12.42 -10.17 4.36
N PRO A 296 -13.07 -8.99 4.16
CA PRO A 296 -14.45 -8.94 3.69
C PRO A 296 -14.61 -9.57 2.30
N LEU A 297 -13.70 -9.31 1.36
CA LEU A 297 -13.75 -9.91 0.02
C LEU A 297 -13.67 -11.43 0.05
N ARG A 298 -12.81 -11.98 0.93
CA ARG A 298 -12.69 -13.42 1.17
C ARG A 298 -14.03 -14.02 1.60
N ALA A 299 -14.75 -13.37 2.51
CA ALA A 299 -16.04 -13.83 3.01
C ALA A 299 -17.16 -13.68 1.96
N ILE A 300 -17.27 -12.51 1.31
CA ILE A 300 -18.35 -12.21 0.34
C ILE A 300 -18.26 -13.12 -0.90
N TYR A 301 -17.06 -13.30 -1.46
CA TYR A 301 -16.85 -14.10 -2.66
C TYR A 301 -16.50 -15.57 -2.38
N LYS A 302 -16.45 -15.98 -1.11
CA LYS A 302 -16.06 -17.33 -0.67
C LYS A 302 -14.74 -17.76 -1.29
N LEU A 303 -13.68 -17.02 -1.00
CA LEU A 303 -12.32 -17.21 -1.53
C LEU A 303 -11.40 -17.92 -0.54
N GLU A 304 -11.96 -18.64 0.42
CA GLU A 304 -11.23 -19.31 1.50
C GLU A 304 -10.18 -20.30 0.97
N ASP A 305 -10.49 -20.98 -0.13
CA ASP A 305 -9.58 -21.93 -0.79
C ASP A 305 -8.34 -21.26 -1.43
N LEU A 306 -8.43 -19.97 -1.78
CA LEU A 306 -7.38 -19.21 -2.46
C LEU A 306 -6.63 -18.29 -1.49
N ILE A 307 -7.36 -17.68 -0.56
CA ILE A 307 -6.83 -16.87 0.54
C ILE A 307 -6.97 -17.71 1.80
N THR A 308 -6.03 -18.63 1.97
CA THR A 308 -6.00 -19.57 3.09
C THR A 308 -5.60 -18.89 4.40
N GLN A 309 -5.79 -19.58 5.52
CA GLN A 309 -5.39 -19.08 6.83
C GLN A 309 -3.87 -18.80 6.92
N TYR A 310 -3.06 -19.51 6.13
CA TYR A 310 -1.62 -19.28 6.03
C TYR A 310 -1.29 -17.88 5.51
N HIS A 311 -2.04 -17.38 4.53
CA HIS A 311 -1.85 -16.03 3.99
C HIS A 311 -2.11 -14.96 5.05
N ILE A 312 -3.17 -15.14 5.84
CA ILE A 312 -3.55 -14.23 6.93
C ILE A 312 -2.48 -14.25 8.03
N ASP A 313 -1.99 -15.43 8.40
CA ASP A 313 -0.93 -15.60 9.40
C ASP A 313 0.39 -14.92 8.97
N CYS A 314 0.80 -15.07 7.71
CA CYS A 314 1.96 -14.38 7.15
C CYS A 314 1.81 -12.85 7.17
N MET A 315 0.66 -12.32 6.74
CA MET A 315 0.40 -10.87 6.78
C MET A 315 0.43 -10.34 8.21
N CYS A 316 -0.24 -11.01 9.16
CA CYS A 316 -0.22 -10.62 10.57
C CYS A 316 1.20 -10.63 11.17
N LYS A 317 2.04 -11.61 10.80
CA LYS A 317 3.43 -11.67 11.25
C LYS A 317 4.28 -10.52 10.70
N ILE A 318 4.06 -10.12 9.45
CA ILE A 318 4.75 -8.95 8.87
C ILE A 318 4.28 -7.68 9.57
N THR A 319 2.97 -7.50 9.77
CA THR A 319 2.41 -6.37 10.53
C THR A 319 2.94 -6.34 11.97
N LEU A 320 3.09 -7.48 12.62
CA LEU A 320 3.73 -7.57 13.94
C LEU A 320 5.18 -7.09 13.89
N ALA A 321 5.97 -7.62 12.96
CA ALA A 321 7.39 -7.27 12.85
C ALA A 321 7.58 -5.78 12.59
N THR A 322 6.85 -5.20 11.64
CA THR A 322 6.96 -3.76 11.35
C THR A 322 6.38 -2.90 12.46
N GLY A 323 5.29 -3.32 13.11
CA GLY A 323 4.75 -2.64 14.29
C GLY A 323 5.75 -2.61 15.46
N THR A 324 6.51 -3.69 15.67
CA THR A 324 7.59 -3.69 16.68
C THR A 324 8.76 -2.79 16.30
N ILE A 325 9.11 -2.67 15.02
CA ILE A 325 10.14 -1.75 14.54
C ILE A 325 9.70 -0.29 14.74
N VAL A 326 8.44 0.02 14.45
CA VAL A 326 7.83 1.33 14.72
C VAL A 326 7.82 1.64 16.22
N GLY A 327 7.42 0.69 17.06
CA GLY A 327 7.48 0.84 18.51
C GLY A 327 8.89 1.07 19.04
N TYR A 328 9.88 0.38 18.47
CA TYR A 328 11.30 0.62 18.76
C TYR A 328 11.72 2.04 18.38
N ALA A 329 11.32 2.52 17.20
CA ALA A 329 11.65 3.88 16.76
C ALA A 329 11.07 4.94 17.72
N TYR A 330 9.82 4.79 18.17
CA TYR A 330 9.25 5.67 19.20
C TYR A 330 10.08 5.66 20.49
N GLY A 331 10.48 4.48 20.97
CA GLY A 331 11.32 4.37 22.16
C GLY A 331 12.67 5.05 21.98
N MET A 332 13.28 4.89 20.80
CA MET A 332 14.56 5.53 20.47
C MET A 332 14.44 7.06 20.35
N GLU A 333 13.35 7.58 19.82
CA GLU A 333 13.12 9.02 19.77
C GLU A 333 13.08 9.64 21.17
N PHE A 334 12.35 9.04 22.11
CA PHE A 334 12.34 9.48 23.51
C PHE A 334 13.71 9.35 24.16
N PHE A 335 14.42 8.25 23.90
CA PHE A 335 15.76 8.04 24.42
C PHE A 335 16.74 9.11 23.91
N ILE A 336 16.73 9.41 22.61
CA ILE A 336 17.62 10.41 22.01
C ILE A 336 17.23 11.83 22.43
N ALA A 337 15.95 12.13 22.60
CA ALA A 337 15.52 13.42 23.14
C ALA A 337 16.06 13.66 24.56
N TRP A 338 16.09 12.61 25.40
CA TRP A 338 16.70 12.65 26.72
C TRP A 338 18.24 12.69 26.65
N TYR A 339 18.86 11.85 25.82
CA TYR A 339 20.31 11.72 25.69
C TYR A 339 20.97 12.95 25.04
N GLY A 340 20.30 13.57 24.06
CA GLY A 340 20.82 14.69 23.29
C GLY A 340 20.91 16.00 24.06
N ALA A 341 20.32 16.07 25.27
CA ALA A 341 20.35 17.22 26.18
C ALA A 341 19.94 18.58 25.55
N ASN A 342 19.27 18.57 24.40
CA ASN A 342 18.73 19.78 23.78
C ASN A 342 17.39 20.12 24.46
N PRO A 343 17.26 21.30 25.09
CA PRO A 343 16.05 21.67 25.82
C PRO A 343 14.80 21.73 24.93
N TYR A 344 14.96 22.07 23.63
CA TYR A 344 13.84 22.15 22.69
C TYR A 344 13.34 20.76 22.27
N GLU A 345 14.25 19.81 22.03
CA GLU A 345 13.89 18.41 21.76
C GLU A 345 13.24 17.75 22.98
N GLY A 346 13.86 17.90 24.16
CA GLY A 346 13.27 17.41 25.41
C GLY A 346 11.86 17.96 25.65
N PHE A 347 11.65 19.26 25.43
CA PHE A 347 10.33 19.87 25.51
C PHE A 347 9.35 19.32 24.46
N ALA A 348 9.77 19.15 23.20
CA ALA A 348 8.91 18.66 22.13
C ALA A 348 8.32 17.27 22.46
N PHE A 349 9.13 16.35 22.97
CA PHE A 349 8.68 15.01 23.35
C PHE A 349 7.82 14.99 24.62
N VAL A 350 8.13 15.83 25.61
CA VAL A 350 7.25 16.02 26.78
C VAL A 350 5.90 16.61 26.36
N ASN A 351 5.91 17.58 25.43
CA ASN A 351 4.70 18.18 24.88
C ASN A 351 3.86 17.18 24.08
N ARG A 352 4.47 16.22 23.38
CA ARG A 352 3.74 15.10 22.76
C ARG A 352 2.98 14.27 23.79
N ALA A 353 3.61 13.94 24.92
CA ALA A 353 3.01 13.05 25.93
C ALA A 353 2.01 13.74 26.88
N PHE A 354 2.26 15.00 27.25
CA PHE A 354 1.49 15.72 28.28
C PHE A 354 0.94 17.08 27.84
N GLY A 355 1.19 17.50 26.60
CA GLY A 355 0.70 18.77 26.06
C GLY A 355 -0.73 18.70 25.53
N ASN A 356 -1.13 19.74 24.78
CA ASN A 356 -2.51 19.91 24.28
C ASN A 356 -2.97 18.77 23.34
N TYR A 357 -2.02 18.09 22.70
CA TYR A 357 -2.27 16.96 21.80
C TYR A 357 -1.93 15.59 22.41
N ALA A 358 -1.80 15.50 23.74
CA ALA A 358 -1.53 14.24 24.44
C ALA A 358 -2.51 13.12 24.05
N TRP A 359 -3.79 13.47 23.88
CA TRP A 359 -4.82 12.52 23.45
C TRP A 359 -4.46 11.84 22.11
N ALA A 360 -3.93 12.57 21.14
CA ALA A 360 -3.54 12.03 19.84
C ALA A 360 -2.31 11.11 19.96
N TYR A 361 -1.33 11.51 20.78
CA TYR A 361 -0.14 10.70 21.05
C TYR A 361 -0.48 9.37 21.76
N TRP A 362 -1.35 9.39 22.77
CA TRP A 362 -1.73 8.16 23.48
C TRP A 362 -2.61 7.24 22.62
N ILE A 363 -3.47 7.78 21.76
CA ILE A 363 -4.18 6.98 20.75
C ILE A 363 -3.19 6.34 19.77
N MET A 364 -2.21 7.11 19.27
CA MET A 364 -1.15 6.59 18.40
C MET A 364 -0.39 5.44 19.06
N ILE A 365 0.09 5.62 20.29
CA ILE A 365 0.82 4.57 21.03
C ILE A 365 -0.07 3.34 21.28
N GLY A 366 -1.32 3.53 21.71
CA GLY A 366 -2.26 2.43 21.90
C GLY A 366 -2.48 1.64 20.60
N CYS A 367 -2.74 2.34 19.50
CA CYS A 367 -3.02 1.72 18.21
C CYS A 367 -1.77 1.08 17.58
N ASN A 368 -0.60 1.73 17.61
CA ASN A 368 0.58 1.26 16.88
C ASN A 368 1.48 0.34 17.71
N VAL A 369 1.57 0.53 19.04
CA VAL A 369 2.45 -0.27 19.89
C VAL A 369 1.71 -1.45 20.49
N ILE A 370 0.49 -1.27 21.00
CA ILE A 370 -0.26 -2.31 21.72
C ILE A 370 -0.97 -3.25 20.73
N THR A 371 -1.70 -2.72 19.76
CA THR A 371 -2.49 -3.53 18.79
C THR A 371 -1.68 -4.64 18.12
N PRO A 372 -0.45 -4.40 17.61
CA PRO A 372 0.30 -5.45 16.92
C PRO A 372 0.75 -6.56 17.86
N GLN A 373 0.93 -6.30 19.15
CA GLN A 373 1.37 -7.36 20.09
C GLN A 373 0.33 -8.47 20.25
N PHE A 374 -0.95 -8.19 20.00
CA PHE A 374 -1.95 -9.25 19.98
C PHE A 374 -1.66 -10.30 18.90
N PHE A 375 -0.97 -9.92 17.82
CA PHE A 375 -0.54 -10.87 16.79
C PHE A 375 0.58 -11.80 17.24
N TRP A 376 1.13 -11.73 18.45
CA TRP A 376 1.97 -12.82 18.99
C TRP A 376 1.16 -14.09 19.23
N PHE A 377 -0.10 -13.94 19.65
CA PHE A 377 -0.96 -15.06 20.00
C PHE A 377 -1.56 -15.70 18.75
N LYS A 378 -1.25 -16.99 18.52
CA LYS A 378 -1.78 -17.74 17.37
C LYS A 378 -3.32 -17.76 17.33
N LYS A 379 -3.96 -17.88 18.50
CA LYS A 379 -5.43 -17.83 18.65
C LYS A 379 -6.05 -16.53 18.11
N VAL A 380 -5.33 -15.41 18.24
CA VAL A 380 -5.76 -14.11 17.71
C VAL A 380 -5.65 -14.12 16.18
N ARG A 381 -4.52 -14.57 15.63
CA ARG A 381 -4.30 -14.61 14.17
C ARG A 381 -5.26 -15.55 13.43
N GLU A 382 -5.72 -16.61 14.11
CA GLU A 382 -6.72 -17.55 13.59
C GLU A 382 -8.15 -17.02 13.64
N ASN A 383 -8.41 -15.96 14.41
CA ASN A 383 -9.72 -15.32 14.47
C ASN A 383 -9.81 -14.17 13.46
N THR A 384 -10.38 -14.45 12.29
CA THR A 384 -10.50 -13.50 11.17
C THR A 384 -11.20 -12.20 11.55
N TRP A 385 -12.23 -12.26 12.40
CA TRP A 385 -12.96 -11.08 12.87
C TRP A 385 -12.05 -10.17 13.70
N PHE A 386 -11.29 -10.76 14.62
CA PHE A 386 -10.38 -10.01 15.47
C PHE A 386 -9.23 -9.41 14.65
N VAL A 387 -8.67 -10.16 13.69
CA VAL A 387 -7.65 -9.63 12.76
C VAL A 387 -8.17 -8.42 11.99
N TRP A 388 -9.43 -8.46 11.51
CA TRP A 388 -10.03 -7.35 10.77
C TRP A 388 -10.23 -6.10 11.65
N VAL A 389 -10.65 -6.26 12.90
CA VAL A 389 -10.77 -5.13 13.84
C VAL A 389 -9.40 -4.53 14.16
N LEU A 390 -8.39 -5.38 14.45
CA LEU A 390 -7.03 -4.92 14.70
C LEU A 390 -6.43 -4.18 13.49
N SER A 391 -6.71 -4.64 12.26
CA SER A 391 -6.18 -3.98 11.07
C SER A 391 -6.74 -2.57 10.85
N ILE A 392 -7.96 -2.29 11.33
CA ILE A 392 -8.52 -0.93 11.34
C ILE A 392 -7.77 -0.06 12.36
N PHE A 393 -7.52 -0.56 13.57
CA PHE A 393 -6.75 0.18 14.57
C PHE A 393 -5.33 0.52 14.10
N VAL A 394 -4.68 -0.40 13.38
CA VAL A 394 -3.38 -0.16 12.72
C VAL A 394 -3.45 1.07 11.79
N ASN A 395 -4.46 1.15 10.93
CA ASN A 395 -4.62 2.28 10.02
C ASN A 395 -4.92 3.59 10.75
N VAL A 396 -5.80 3.55 11.75
CA VAL A 396 -6.14 4.74 12.57
C VAL A 396 -4.90 5.24 13.32
N GLY A 397 -4.13 4.35 13.94
CA GLY A 397 -2.91 4.71 14.66
C GLY A 397 -1.85 5.31 13.73
N MET A 398 -1.71 4.80 12.51
CA MET A 398 -0.78 5.34 11.52
C MET A 398 -1.18 6.70 10.96
N TRP A 399 -2.48 7.00 10.89
CA TRP A 399 -2.94 8.35 10.60
C TRP A 399 -2.57 9.31 11.75
N PHE A 400 -2.82 8.89 13.00
CA PHE A 400 -2.43 9.66 14.19
C PHE A 400 -0.91 9.83 14.31
N GLU A 401 -0.11 8.86 13.87
CA GLU A 401 1.35 9.00 13.81
C GLU A 401 1.77 10.21 12.98
N ARG A 402 1.25 10.31 11.75
CA ARG A 402 1.55 11.44 10.86
C ARG A 402 1.01 12.75 11.45
N PHE A 403 -0.20 12.74 12.00
CA PHE A 403 -0.77 13.90 12.68
C PHE A 403 0.09 14.39 13.85
N VAL A 404 0.54 13.46 14.71
CA VAL A 404 1.36 13.78 15.87
C VAL A 404 2.71 14.34 15.43
N ILE A 405 3.40 13.69 14.48
CA ILE A 405 4.70 14.18 14.00
C ILE A 405 4.55 15.60 13.44
N ILE A 406 3.58 15.83 12.56
CA ILE A 406 3.43 17.11 11.85
C ILE A 406 2.90 18.21 12.79
N VAL A 407 1.71 18.02 13.36
CA VAL A 407 1.00 19.10 14.05
C VAL A 407 1.62 19.43 15.41
N THR A 408 2.05 18.44 16.19
CA THR A 408 2.56 18.73 17.54
C THR A 408 3.90 19.45 17.52
N SER A 409 4.73 19.16 16.51
CA SER A 409 6.06 19.76 16.34
C SER A 409 5.97 21.17 15.73
N LEU A 410 4.93 21.46 14.94
CA LEU A 410 4.65 22.81 14.42
C LEU A 410 3.92 23.70 15.43
N ALA A 411 3.00 23.14 16.21
CA ALA A 411 2.15 23.92 17.13
C ALA A 411 2.95 24.59 18.25
N ARG A 412 4.04 23.95 18.68
CA ARG A 412 4.96 24.49 19.70
C ARG A 412 6.40 24.18 19.31
N ASP A 413 7.06 25.16 18.72
CA ASP A 413 8.44 25.12 18.28
C ASP A 413 9.35 25.93 19.22
N PHE A 414 10.43 26.50 18.67
CA PHE A 414 11.45 27.28 19.37
C PHE A 414 10.92 28.47 20.18
N LEU A 415 9.91 29.21 19.67
CA LEU A 415 9.51 30.50 20.24
C LEU A 415 8.14 30.42 20.89
N PRO A 416 8.02 30.64 22.22
CA PRO A 416 6.74 30.63 22.90
C PRO A 416 5.71 31.63 22.36
N SER A 417 6.16 32.76 21.79
CA SER A 417 5.28 33.76 21.17
C SER A 417 4.56 33.25 19.91
N SER A 418 5.13 32.24 19.25
CA SER A 418 4.60 31.67 18.01
C SER A 418 3.70 30.47 18.27
N TRP A 419 3.54 30.04 19.53
CA TRP A 419 2.77 28.85 19.86
C TRP A 419 1.29 29.03 19.52
N GLY A 420 0.70 27.99 18.93
CA GLY A 420 -0.70 27.98 18.52
C GLY A 420 -1.37 26.64 18.74
N TYR A 421 -2.65 26.59 18.39
CA TYR A 421 -3.43 25.35 18.37
C TYR A 421 -4.13 25.25 17.03
N TYR A 422 -3.92 24.12 16.36
CA TYR A 422 -4.62 23.74 15.16
C TYR A 422 -5.92 23.00 15.51
N SER A 423 -7.02 23.47 14.92
CA SER A 423 -8.30 22.78 14.89
C SER A 423 -8.72 22.60 13.43
N PRO A 424 -9.00 21.37 12.97
CA PRO A 424 -9.38 21.14 11.59
C PRO A 424 -10.72 21.81 11.26
N SER A 425 -10.82 22.36 10.05
CA SER A 425 -12.10 22.87 9.55
C SER A 425 -12.97 21.71 9.04
N ILE A 426 -14.27 21.96 8.97
CA ILE A 426 -15.24 20.98 8.46
C ILE A 426 -14.91 20.57 7.02
N VAL A 427 -14.36 21.50 6.23
CA VAL A 427 -13.99 21.25 4.83
C VAL A 427 -12.81 20.28 4.73
N GLU A 428 -11.80 20.41 5.59
CA GLU A 428 -10.67 19.45 5.64
C GLU A 428 -11.16 18.05 5.99
N ILE A 429 -12.04 17.95 7.00
CA ILE A 429 -12.58 16.67 7.48
C ILE A 429 -13.38 15.98 6.37
N PHE A 430 -14.30 16.70 5.72
CA PHE A 430 -15.10 16.12 4.64
C PHE A 430 -14.28 15.80 3.40
N THR A 431 -13.26 16.62 3.07
CA THR A 431 -12.35 16.32 1.95
C THR A 431 -11.59 15.02 2.22
N PHE A 432 -11.08 14.84 3.44
CA PHE A 432 -10.39 13.61 3.84
C PHE A 432 -11.29 12.38 3.74
N PHE A 433 -12.45 12.39 4.40
CA PHE A 433 -13.38 11.26 4.34
C PHE A 433 -13.88 11.03 2.90
N GLY A 434 -13.99 12.10 2.11
CA GLY A 434 -14.27 12.01 0.69
C GLY A 434 -13.22 11.19 -0.08
N THR A 435 -11.93 11.30 0.26
CA THR A 435 -10.88 10.53 -0.42
C THR A 435 -11.03 9.02 -0.23
N PHE A 436 -11.57 8.56 0.92
CA PHE A 436 -11.99 7.16 1.07
C PHE A 436 -13.13 6.78 0.12
N GLY A 437 -14.03 7.71 -0.18
CA GLY A 437 -15.04 7.56 -1.23
C GLY A 437 -14.40 7.37 -2.61
N VAL A 438 -13.46 8.23 -2.99
CA VAL A 438 -12.72 8.12 -4.27
C VAL A 438 -12.00 6.78 -4.36
N PHE A 439 -11.26 6.40 -3.32
CA PHE A 439 -10.60 5.10 -3.22
C PHE A 439 -11.60 3.94 -3.38
N SER A 440 -12.73 3.99 -2.66
CA SER A 440 -13.75 2.95 -2.70
C SER A 440 -14.43 2.84 -4.07
N VAL A 441 -14.71 3.96 -4.75
CA VAL A 441 -15.22 3.97 -6.13
C VAL A 441 -14.26 3.24 -7.06
N LEU A 442 -12.98 3.62 -7.05
CA LEU A 442 -11.96 3.01 -7.91
C LEU A 442 -11.78 1.52 -7.59
N PHE A 443 -11.76 1.15 -6.31
CA PHE A 443 -11.59 -0.24 -5.88
C PHE A 443 -12.81 -1.11 -6.22
N LEU A 444 -14.04 -0.60 -6.06
CA LEU A 444 -15.26 -1.30 -6.45
C LEU A 444 -15.35 -1.49 -7.97
N LEU A 445 -14.93 -0.50 -8.76
CA LEU A 445 -14.80 -0.63 -10.22
C LEU A 445 -13.78 -1.71 -10.58
N PHE A 446 -12.62 -1.74 -9.92
CA PHE A 446 -11.62 -2.78 -10.11
C PHE A 446 -12.19 -4.18 -9.84
N ILE A 447 -12.84 -4.40 -8.70
CA ILE A 447 -13.46 -5.70 -8.36
C ILE A 447 -14.45 -6.14 -9.46
N ARG A 448 -15.16 -5.17 -10.05
CA ARG A 448 -16.19 -5.49 -11.05
C ARG A 448 -15.63 -5.75 -12.44
N PHE A 449 -14.64 -4.99 -12.89
CA PHE A 449 -14.19 -4.99 -14.28
C PHE A 449 -12.90 -5.76 -14.52
N LEU A 450 -12.12 -6.04 -13.48
CA LEU A 450 -10.82 -6.68 -13.57
C LEU A 450 -10.71 -7.87 -12.62
N PRO A 451 -9.85 -8.86 -12.95
CA PRO A 451 -9.66 -10.02 -12.09
C PRO A 451 -8.97 -9.58 -10.79
N ILE A 452 -9.58 -9.91 -9.65
CA ILE A 452 -9.06 -9.57 -8.31
C ILE A 452 -7.77 -10.32 -7.95
N MET A 453 -7.47 -11.40 -8.67
CA MET A 453 -6.37 -12.32 -8.41
C MET A 453 -5.70 -12.73 -9.71
N PRO A 454 -4.36 -12.90 -9.73
CA PRO A 454 -3.63 -13.30 -10.93
C PRO A 454 -3.81 -14.81 -11.17
N MET A 455 -4.65 -15.18 -12.15
CA MET A 455 -5.00 -16.57 -12.40
C MET A 455 -3.79 -17.37 -12.86
N ALA A 456 -2.94 -16.76 -13.68
CA ALA A 456 -1.75 -17.40 -14.22
C ALA A 456 -0.73 -17.74 -13.11
N GLU A 457 -0.45 -16.80 -12.20
CA GLU A 457 0.48 -17.02 -11.09
C GLU A 457 -0.05 -18.04 -10.07
N ILE A 458 -1.35 -17.98 -9.74
CA ILE A 458 -1.96 -18.92 -8.80
C ILE A 458 -1.87 -20.36 -9.34
N LYS A 459 -2.11 -20.56 -10.64
CA LYS A 459 -1.95 -21.88 -11.26
C LYS A 459 -0.51 -22.37 -11.15
N ALA A 460 0.47 -21.50 -11.41
CA ALA A 460 1.88 -21.85 -11.38
C ALA A 460 2.41 -22.28 -10.00
N VAL A 461 1.76 -21.87 -8.90
CA VAL A 461 2.16 -22.27 -7.54
C VAL A 461 1.44 -23.51 -7.01
N THR A 462 0.43 -24.02 -7.72
CA THR A 462 -0.28 -25.24 -7.31
C THR A 462 0.56 -26.50 -7.58
N PRO A 463 0.35 -27.60 -6.84
CA PRO A 463 1.08 -28.86 -7.05
C PRO A 463 0.94 -29.42 -8.47
N GLN A 464 -0.19 -29.16 -9.12
CA GLN A 464 -0.51 -29.63 -10.47
C GLN A 464 0.37 -28.98 -11.56
N ALA A 465 0.99 -27.84 -11.26
CA ALA A 465 1.90 -27.16 -12.18
C ALA A 465 3.33 -27.72 -12.14
N ASP A 466 3.64 -28.55 -11.15
CA ASP A 466 4.95 -29.18 -11.05
C ASP A 466 5.02 -30.38 -11.99
N ALA A 467 5.79 -30.24 -13.07
CA ALA A 467 6.02 -31.28 -14.06
C ALA A 467 6.68 -32.56 -13.46
N HIS A 468 7.22 -32.47 -12.24
CA HIS A 468 7.87 -33.57 -11.54
C HIS A 468 7.05 -34.16 -10.39
N ALA A 469 5.86 -33.62 -10.08
CA ALA A 469 5.03 -34.07 -8.95
C ALA A 469 4.44 -35.49 -9.10
N GLY A 470 4.72 -36.20 -10.20
CA GLY A 470 4.36 -37.61 -10.40
C GLY A 470 5.56 -38.57 -10.55
N HIS A 471 6.81 -38.08 -10.51
CA HIS A 471 8.01 -38.91 -10.75
C HIS A 471 8.76 -39.34 -9.49
N GLY A 472 8.22 -39.07 -8.30
CA GLY A 472 8.82 -39.42 -7.03
C GLY A 472 7.91 -40.31 -6.20
N HIS A 473 7.76 -41.59 -6.59
CA HIS A 473 7.53 -42.73 -5.67
C HIS A 473 7.56 -44.11 -6.36
N ASP A 474 8.14 -44.26 -7.56
CA ASP A 474 8.56 -45.56 -8.09
C ASP A 474 10.07 -45.72 -7.92
N LYS A 475 10.52 -45.89 -6.67
CA LYS A 475 11.82 -46.48 -6.36
C LYS A 475 11.67 -47.39 -5.14
N HIS A 476 11.83 -48.68 -5.44
CA HIS A 476 12.03 -49.87 -4.61
C HIS A 476 12.33 -49.68 -3.12
#